data_AF-A0A9R0R8R0-F1
#
_entry.id   AF-A0A9R0R8R0-F1
#
_cell.length_a   1.000
_cell.length_b   1.000
_cell.length_c   1.000
_cell.angle_alpha   90.00
_cell.angle_beta   90.00
_cell.angle_gamma   90.00
#
_symmetry.space_group_name_H-M   'P 1'
#
loop_
_entity.id
_entity.type
_entity.pdbx_description
1 polymer ?
#
loop_
_entity_poly.entity_id
_entity_poly.type
_entity_poly.pdbx_seq_one_letter_code
_entity_poly.pdbx_strand_id
1 'polypeptide(L)'
;MELGRDSDTGGQVKYVVELARALGETPGVYRVDLLTRQISAPDVDWSYGEPTEMLSPRNSENLGDDMGESSGAYIVRIPFGPREKYIPKEQLWPHIQEFVDGALVHIMQMSKVLGEQVGNGQPVWPVVIHGHYADAGDSAALLSGALNVPMVFTGHSLGRDKLEQLLKQGRQTRDEVNATYKIMRRIEAEELCLDASEIVITSTRQEIDKQWGLYNGFDVIMERKLRARIKRGVSCYGREMPRMIPIPPGMEFSHIVPHDVDLDSEEANEVGSDSPDPPVWADIMRFFSNPRKPMILALARPDPKKNITTLVKAFGEHHELRNLANLTLIMGNRDVIDEMSSTNGAVLTSVLKLIDKYDLYGQVAYPKHHKQSEVPDIYRGGVY
;
A
#
# COMPACT_ATOMS: atom_id res chain seq x y z
N MET A 1 0.40 4.46 13.00
CA MET A 1 0.06 3.60 11.84
C MET A 1 0.58 2.19 12.08
N GLU A 2 -0.29 1.19 12.15
CA GLU A 2 0.09 -0.22 12.35
C GLU A 2 0.24 -0.94 10.99
N LEU A 3 1.43 -0.86 10.37
CA LEU A 3 1.69 -1.58 9.12
C LEU A 3 1.93 -3.08 9.41
N GLY A 4 1.11 -3.94 8.81
CA GLY A 4 1.31 -5.39 8.85
C GLY A 4 0.74 -6.16 10.01
N ARG A 5 -0.21 -5.53 10.71
CA ARG A 5 -1.12 -6.19 11.64
C ARG A 5 -1.93 -7.30 10.95
N ASP A 6 -2.50 -7.01 9.78
CA ASP A 6 -3.40 -7.93 9.07
C ASP A 6 -3.28 -7.81 7.54
N SER A 7 -4.22 -8.45 6.81
CA SER A 7 -4.27 -8.44 5.35
C SER A 7 -4.81 -7.13 4.76
N ASP A 8 -5.28 -6.21 5.59
CA ASP A 8 -5.96 -4.97 5.20
C ASP A 8 -5.04 -3.76 5.46
N THR A 9 -4.13 -3.89 6.42
CA THR A 9 -3.11 -2.89 6.80
C THR A 9 -1.76 -3.20 6.12
N GLY A 10 -1.58 -2.69 4.90
CA GLY A 10 -0.38 -2.96 4.08
C GLY A 10 0.17 -1.78 3.30
N GLY A 11 0.78 -2.08 2.15
CA GLY A 11 1.40 -1.08 1.28
C GLY A 11 0.43 0.02 0.82
N GLN A 12 -0.86 -0.31 0.66
CA GLN A 12 -1.91 0.66 0.36
C GLN A 12 -2.01 1.76 1.42
N VAL A 13 -2.03 1.40 2.72
CA VAL A 13 -2.17 2.39 3.80
C VAL A 13 -1.00 3.36 3.80
N LYS A 14 0.22 2.82 3.65
CA LYS A 14 1.43 3.65 3.51
C LYS A 14 1.31 4.56 2.28
N TYR A 15 0.92 4.01 1.13
CA TYR A 15 0.75 4.78 -0.10
C TYR A 15 -0.20 5.97 0.09
N VAL A 16 -1.42 5.74 0.62
CA VAL A 16 -2.44 6.80 0.67
C VAL A 16 -2.13 7.87 1.70
N VAL A 17 -1.50 7.51 2.82
CA VAL A 17 -1.08 8.49 3.84
C VAL A 17 0.08 9.34 3.32
N GLU A 18 1.06 8.73 2.65
CA GLU A 18 2.16 9.47 2.04
C GLU A 18 1.69 10.36 0.87
N LEU A 19 0.74 9.87 0.06
CA LEU A 19 0.11 10.67 -0.98
C LEU A 19 -0.64 11.86 -0.38
N ALA A 20 -1.46 11.64 0.65
CA ALA A 20 -2.22 12.72 1.29
C ALA A 20 -1.29 13.79 1.89
N ARG A 21 -0.21 13.37 2.56
CA ARG A 21 0.82 14.29 3.09
C ARG A 21 1.48 15.09 1.97
N ALA A 22 1.94 14.42 0.91
CA ALA A 22 2.59 15.10 -0.22
C ALA A 22 1.65 16.07 -0.95
N LEU A 23 0.38 15.70 -1.12
CA LEU A 23 -0.64 16.59 -1.69
C LEU A 23 -0.89 17.80 -0.78
N GLY A 24 -0.95 17.61 0.53
CA GLY A 24 -1.09 18.71 1.50
C GLY A 24 0.08 19.69 1.49
N GLU A 25 1.25 19.28 1.01
CA GLU A 25 2.44 20.14 0.82
C GLU A 25 2.54 20.73 -0.60
N THR A 26 1.63 20.36 -1.51
CA THR A 26 1.72 20.77 -2.91
C THR A 26 1.15 22.19 -3.09
N PRO A 27 1.90 23.11 -3.72
CA PRO A 27 1.39 24.46 -4.01
C PRO A 27 0.07 24.42 -4.79
N GLY A 28 -0.92 25.17 -4.30
CA GLY A 28 -2.27 25.21 -4.86
C GLY A 28 -3.25 24.21 -4.25
N VAL A 29 -2.80 23.29 -3.38
CA VAL A 29 -3.67 22.44 -2.57
C VAL A 29 -3.80 23.06 -1.19
N TYR A 30 -5.01 23.51 -0.84
CA TYR A 30 -5.26 24.07 0.49
C TYR A 30 -5.45 23.00 1.57
N ARG A 31 -6.21 21.94 1.26
CA ARG A 31 -6.57 20.89 2.21
C ARG A 31 -6.71 19.53 1.53
N VAL A 32 -6.34 18.47 2.24
CA VAL A 32 -6.56 17.06 1.86
C VAL A 32 -7.20 16.30 3.02
N ASP A 33 -8.35 15.67 2.78
CA ASP A 33 -9.00 14.78 3.74
C ASP A 33 -8.90 13.32 3.27
N LEU A 34 -8.16 12.49 4.01
CA LEU A 34 -8.11 11.04 3.85
C LEU A 34 -9.23 10.41 4.68
N LEU A 35 -10.34 10.08 4.03
CA LEU A 35 -11.50 9.46 4.69
C LEU A 35 -11.29 7.96 4.90
N THR A 36 -11.57 7.47 6.11
CA THR A 36 -11.49 6.05 6.46
C THR A 36 -12.52 5.68 7.52
N ARG A 37 -12.58 4.42 7.94
CA ARG A 37 -13.49 3.94 8.99
C ARG A 37 -13.01 4.34 10.38
N GLN A 38 -13.93 4.79 11.24
CA GLN A 38 -13.71 4.91 12.68
C GLN A 38 -13.93 3.55 13.37
N ILE A 39 -12.94 3.11 14.16
CA ILE A 39 -12.97 1.80 14.82
C ILE A 39 -12.62 2.00 16.29
N SER A 40 -13.54 1.63 17.18
CA SER A 40 -13.39 1.75 18.64
C SER A 40 -13.29 0.37 19.30
N ALA A 41 -12.85 -0.64 18.55
CA ALA A 41 -12.78 -2.00 19.03
C ALA A 41 -11.61 -2.18 20.03
N PRO A 42 -11.76 -2.99 21.09
CA PRO A 42 -10.75 -3.14 22.12
C PRO A 42 -9.48 -3.86 21.65
N ASP A 43 -9.55 -4.53 20.49
CA ASP A 43 -8.43 -5.23 19.89
C ASP A 43 -7.56 -4.33 19.00
N VAL A 44 -8.03 -3.13 18.61
CA VAL A 44 -7.24 -2.15 17.84
C VAL A 44 -6.67 -1.04 18.74
N ASP A 45 -5.61 -0.37 18.28
CA ASP A 45 -5.09 0.79 18.99
C ASP A 45 -6.16 1.89 19.10
N TRP A 46 -6.22 2.55 20.25
CA TRP A 46 -7.25 3.54 20.57
C TRP A 46 -7.28 4.71 19.57
N SER A 47 -6.15 5.01 18.91
CA SER A 47 -6.08 6.06 17.89
C SER A 47 -6.98 5.80 16.67
N TYR A 48 -7.40 4.55 16.43
CA TYR A 48 -8.37 4.23 15.38
C TYR A 48 -9.78 4.77 15.70
N GLY A 49 -10.04 5.08 16.97
CA GLY A 49 -11.24 5.72 17.45
C GLY A 49 -11.21 7.24 17.35
N GLU A 50 -10.04 7.87 17.14
CA GLU A 50 -9.92 9.32 17.06
C GLU A 50 -10.57 9.85 15.77
N PRO A 51 -11.59 10.73 15.84
CA PRO A 51 -12.33 11.18 14.66
C PRO A 51 -11.45 11.85 13.60
N THR A 52 -10.43 12.59 14.04
CA THR A 52 -9.56 13.36 13.16
C THR A 52 -8.12 13.29 13.65
N GLU A 53 -7.18 13.13 12.72
CA GLU A 53 -5.74 13.17 12.99
C GLU A 53 -5.07 14.02 11.91
N MET A 54 -4.29 15.04 12.30
CA MET A 54 -3.52 15.83 11.34
C MET A 54 -2.27 15.07 10.92
N LEU A 55 -2.05 14.97 9.60
CA LEU A 55 -0.80 14.46 9.05
C LEU A 55 0.22 15.59 9.05
N SER A 56 1.11 15.60 10.03
CA SER A 56 2.15 16.62 10.14
C SER A 56 2.98 16.67 8.84
N PRO A 57 3.23 17.88 8.30
CA PRO A 57 4.12 18.06 7.15
C PRO A 57 5.55 17.63 7.48
N ARG A 58 6.30 17.21 6.47
CA ARG A 58 7.69 16.75 6.61
C ARG A 58 8.65 17.87 6.99
N ASN A 59 8.45 19.06 6.42
CA ASN A 59 9.30 20.22 6.63
C ASN A 59 8.49 21.35 7.26
N SER A 60 8.40 21.37 8.58
CA SER A 60 7.74 22.45 9.33
C SER A 60 8.44 23.80 9.20
N GLU A 61 9.71 23.82 8.78
CA GLU A 61 10.51 25.05 8.62
C GLU A 61 10.13 25.89 7.39
N ASN A 62 9.42 25.32 6.41
CA ASN A 62 9.02 26.02 5.17
C ASN A 62 7.51 26.34 5.10
N LEU A 63 6.75 26.05 6.15
CA LEU A 63 5.35 26.45 6.23
C LEU A 63 5.32 27.90 6.69
N GLY A 64 5.18 28.83 5.76
CA GLY A 64 5.01 30.24 6.10
C GLY A 64 3.81 30.46 7.02
N ASP A 65 3.86 31.52 7.82
CA ASP A 65 2.81 31.98 8.75
C ASP A 65 1.42 32.22 8.08
N ASP A 66 1.29 32.03 6.77
CA ASP A 66 0.08 32.21 5.96
C ASP A 66 -0.79 30.93 5.79
N MET A 67 -0.42 29.80 6.41
CA MET A 67 -1.23 28.58 6.38
C MET A 67 -2.46 28.73 7.30
N GLY A 68 -3.66 28.86 6.72
CA GLY A 68 -4.91 28.95 7.47
C GLY A 68 -5.17 27.72 8.36
N GLU A 69 -5.97 27.88 9.41
CA GLU A 69 -6.16 26.88 10.50
C GLU A 69 -6.61 25.49 10.02
N SER A 70 -7.25 25.40 8.86
CA SER A 70 -7.75 24.12 8.29
C SER A 70 -6.95 23.63 7.09
N SER A 71 -5.77 24.19 6.84
CA SER A 71 -4.89 23.79 5.75
C SER A 71 -4.09 22.51 6.05
N GLY A 72 -3.58 21.86 5.00
CA GLY A 72 -2.78 20.65 5.11
C GLY A 72 -3.59 19.36 4.98
N ALA A 73 -3.05 18.25 5.49
CA ALA A 73 -3.61 16.92 5.30
C ALA A 73 -4.13 16.31 6.60
N TYR A 74 -5.28 15.64 6.55
CA TYR A 74 -5.95 15.07 7.71
C TYR A 74 -6.42 13.65 7.40
N ILE A 75 -6.30 12.73 8.37
CA ILE A 75 -7.08 11.51 8.41
C ILE A 75 -8.40 11.84 9.09
N VAL A 76 -9.51 11.54 8.42
CA VAL A 76 -10.86 11.73 8.95
C VAL A 76 -11.55 10.37 9.02
N ARG A 77 -11.93 9.97 10.22
CA ARG A 77 -12.51 8.65 10.50
C ARG A 77 -14.03 8.78 10.58
N ILE A 78 -14.70 8.29 9.55
CA ILE A 78 -16.16 8.27 9.46
C ILE A 78 -16.68 7.02 10.20
N PRO A 79 -17.60 7.19 11.16
CA PRO A 79 -18.22 6.05 11.82
C PRO A 79 -19.22 5.37 10.89
N PHE A 80 -19.04 4.06 10.69
CA PHE A 80 -20.03 3.23 10.03
C PHE A 80 -19.90 1.74 10.42
N GLY A 81 -21.02 1.03 10.35
CA GLY A 81 -21.15 -0.32 10.86
C GLY A 81 -20.85 -0.43 12.36
N PRO A 82 -20.74 -1.66 12.89
CA PRO A 82 -20.41 -1.89 14.31
C PRO A 82 -19.07 -1.27 14.75
N ARG A 83 -19.09 -0.13 15.45
CA ARG A 83 -17.89 0.60 15.89
C ARG A 83 -16.97 -0.20 16.82
N GLU A 84 -17.56 -0.99 17.71
CA GLU A 84 -16.86 -1.80 18.71
C GLU A 84 -16.23 -3.08 18.13
N LYS A 85 -16.21 -3.22 16.79
CA LYS A 85 -15.67 -4.40 16.11
C LYS A 85 -14.85 -4.03 14.88
N TYR A 86 -13.70 -4.68 14.75
CA TYR A 86 -12.99 -4.73 13.48
C TYR A 86 -13.83 -5.52 12.46
N ILE A 87 -13.95 -5.00 11.24
CA ILE A 87 -14.67 -5.64 10.13
C ILE A 87 -13.66 -5.82 9.00
N PRO A 88 -13.37 -7.07 8.58
CA PRO A 88 -12.50 -7.31 7.44
C PRO A 88 -13.05 -6.68 6.17
N LYS A 89 -12.18 -6.25 5.26
CA LYS A 89 -12.57 -5.59 4.00
C LYS A 89 -13.61 -6.36 3.18
N GLU A 90 -13.55 -7.70 3.17
CA GLU A 90 -14.52 -8.56 2.48
C GLU A 90 -15.95 -8.46 3.03
N GLN A 91 -16.14 -7.89 4.23
CA GLN A 91 -17.42 -7.76 4.92
C GLN A 91 -17.92 -6.31 5.00
N LEU A 92 -17.20 -5.34 4.44
CA LEU A 92 -17.60 -3.92 4.49
C LEU A 92 -18.75 -3.58 3.53
N TRP A 93 -19.01 -4.39 2.50
CA TRP A 93 -19.98 -4.11 1.43
C TRP A 93 -21.37 -3.66 1.90
N PRO A 94 -21.98 -4.26 2.94
CA PRO A 94 -23.31 -3.82 3.43
C PRO A 94 -23.32 -2.42 4.05
N HIS A 95 -22.15 -1.87 4.40
CA HIS A 95 -22.03 -0.59 5.10
C HIS A 95 -21.48 0.55 4.23
N ILE A 96 -21.26 0.31 2.93
CA ILE A 96 -20.71 1.31 2.00
C ILE A 96 -21.59 2.56 1.92
N GLN A 97 -22.91 2.39 1.88
CA GLN A 97 -23.83 3.55 1.84
C GLN A 97 -23.81 4.36 3.14
N GLU A 98 -23.71 3.69 4.30
CA GLU A 98 -23.58 4.36 5.59
C GLU A 98 -22.29 5.20 5.66
N PHE A 99 -21.18 4.69 5.11
CA PHE A 99 -19.96 5.46 4.95
C PHE A 99 -20.15 6.67 4.02
N VAL A 100 -20.82 6.50 2.88
CA VAL A 100 -21.10 7.58 1.92
C VAL A 100 -21.92 8.69 2.57
N ASP A 101 -22.97 8.34 3.32
CA ASP A 101 -23.79 9.32 4.04
C ASP A 101 -22.96 10.12 5.04
N GLY A 102 -22.14 9.44 5.85
CA GLY A 102 -21.26 10.09 6.81
C GLY A 102 -20.18 10.95 6.16
N ALA A 103 -19.57 10.48 5.06
CA ALA A 103 -18.59 11.21 4.28
C ALA A 103 -19.20 12.45 3.62
N LEU A 104 -20.42 12.36 3.10
CA LEU A 104 -21.14 13.49 2.52
C LEU A 104 -21.41 14.57 3.56
N VAL A 105 -21.85 14.19 4.77
CA VAL A 105 -22.04 15.13 5.88
C VAL A 105 -20.73 15.84 6.23
N HIS A 106 -19.62 15.12 6.34
CA HIS A 106 -18.29 15.70 6.58
C HIS A 106 -17.90 16.70 5.48
N ILE A 107 -18.03 16.31 4.21
CA ILE A 107 -17.70 17.18 3.07
C ILE A 107 -18.55 18.45 3.07
N MET A 108 -19.85 18.35 3.34
CA MET A 108 -20.74 19.52 3.42
C MET A 108 -20.36 20.46 4.57
N GLN A 109 -20.01 19.91 5.73
CA GLN A 109 -19.55 20.70 6.88
C GLN A 109 -18.24 21.41 6.56
N MET A 110 -17.26 20.69 6.01
CA MET A 110 -15.98 21.27 5.63
C MET A 110 -16.12 22.31 4.51
N SER A 111 -16.99 22.08 3.54
CA SER A 111 -17.26 23.05 2.48
C SER A 111 -17.73 24.40 3.01
N LYS A 112 -18.57 24.39 4.05
CA LYS A 112 -18.99 25.61 4.75
C LYS A 112 -17.84 26.25 5.53
N VAL A 113 -17.09 25.48 6.32
CA VAL A 113 -15.95 25.97 7.12
C VAL A 113 -14.90 26.62 6.23
N LEU A 114 -14.51 25.93 5.15
CA LEU A 114 -13.57 26.44 4.15
C LEU A 114 -14.13 27.65 3.42
N GLY A 115 -15.44 27.71 3.21
CA GLY A 115 -16.10 28.88 2.66
C GLY A 115 -15.92 30.14 3.49
N GLU A 116 -16.02 30.03 4.81
CA GLU A 116 -15.79 31.13 5.75
C GLU A 116 -14.30 31.53 5.82
N GLN A 117 -13.38 30.56 5.76
CA GLN A 117 -11.94 30.81 5.90
C GLN A 117 -11.27 31.32 4.61
N VAL A 118 -11.55 30.68 3.46
CA VAL A 118 -10.84 30.91 2.19
C VAL A 118 -11.76 31.10 0.99
N GLY A 119 -13.06 30.80 1.12
CA GLY A 119 -14.05 30.92 0.04
C GLY A 119 -14.79 32.25 -0.03
N ASN A 120 -14.37 33.29 0.72
CA ASN A 120 -15.06 34.58 0.80
C ASN A 120 -16.56 34.46 1.15
N GLY A 121 -16.89 33.54 2.06
CA GLY A 121 -18.27 33.24 2.50
C GLY A 121 -19.07 32.36 1.54
N GLN A 122 -18.49 31.88 0.43
CA GLN A 122 -19.11 30.91 -0.48
C GLN A 122 -18.61 29.49 -0.18
N PRO A 123 -19.46 28.46 -0.27
CA PRO A 123 -19.04 27.06 -0.05
C PRO A 123 -17.87 26.66 -0.95
N VAL A 124 -16.86 26.00 -0.37
CA VAL A 124 -15.69 25.48 -1.09
C VAL A 124 -15.80 23.97 -1.21
N TRP A 125 -16.09 23.51 -2.42
CA TRP A 125 -16.23 22.08 -2.71
C TRP A 125 -14.89 21.41 -3.01
N PRO A 126 -14.75 20.09 -2.77
CA PRO A 126 -13.58 19.35 -3.22
C PRO A 126 -13.49 19.44 -4.74
N VAL A 127 -12.27 19.65 -5.24
CA VAL A 127 -12.00 19.70 -6.68
C VAL A 127 -11.88 18.32 -7.31
N VAL A 128 -11.64 17.29 -6.49
CA VAL A 128 -11.45 15.90 -6.91
C VAL A 128 -11.77 14.96 -5.75
N ILE A 129 -12.30 13.78 -6.06
CA ILE A 129 -12.45 12.65 -5.12
C ILE A 129 -11.60 11.49 -5.63
N HIS A 130 -10.69 10.98 -4.81
CA HIS A 130 -9.77 9.91 -5.20
C HIS A 130 -10.11 8.60 -4.46
N GLY A 131 -10.71 7.64 -5.16
CA GLY A 131 -10.99 6.30 -4.64
C GLY A 131 -9.75 5.41 -4.64
N HIS A 132 -9.50 4.71 -3.53
CA HIS A 132 -8.36 3.80 -3.37
C HIS A 132 -8.81 2.40 -2.95
N TYR A 133 -8.60 1.40 -3.79
CA TYR A 133 -9.14 0.04 -3.64
C TYR A 133 -10.67 0.00 -3.84
N ALA A 134 -11.21 -1.21 -3.98
CA ALA A 134 -12.54 -1.41 -4.56
C ALA A 134 -13.71 -0.86 -3.71
N ASP A 135 -13.64 -0.99 -2.39
CA ASP A 135 -14.66 -0.49 -1.46
C ASP A 135 -14.70 1.05 -1.42
N ALA A 136 -13.56 1.70 -1.22
CA ALA A 136 -13.48 3.15 -1.25
C ALA A 136 -13.70 3.71 -2.66
N GLY A 137 -13.40 2.93 -3.70
CA GLY A 137 -13.76 3.25 -5.09
C GLY A 137 -15.27 3.32 -5.30
N ASP A 138 -16.01 2.33 -4.79
CA ASP A 138 -17.48 2.32 -4.80
C ASP A 138 -18.05 3.55 -4.08
N SER A 139 -17.53 3.84 -2.88
CA SER A 139 -17.88 5.06 -2.14
C SER A 139 -17.54 6.34 -2.91
N ALA A 140 -16.37 6.41 -3.54
CA ALA A 140 -15.92 7.56 -4.32
C ALA A 140 -16.81 7.79 -5.56
N ALA A 141 -17.26 6.73 -6.23
CA ALA A 141 -18.18 6.83 -7.36
C ALA A 141 -19.52 7.42 -6.93
N LEU A 142 -20.07 6.97 -5.79
CA LEU A 142 -21.31 7.51 -5.23
C LEU A 142 -21.16 8.98 -4.80
N LEU A 143 -20.07 9.32 -4.10
CA LEU A 143 -19.79 10.69 -3.65
C LEU A 143 -19.54 11.64 -4.83
N SER A 144 -18.79 11.21 -5.83
CA SER A 144 -18.53 11.95 -7.07
C SER A 144 -19.82 12.27 -7.82
N GLY A 145 -20.69 11.28 -8.02
CA GLY A 145 -21.99 11.47 -8.63
C GLY A 145 -22.93 12.39 -7.83
N ALA A 146 -22.96 12.26 -6.50
CA ALA A 146 -23.79 13.09 -5.64
C ALA A 146 -23.34 14.56 -5.58
N LEU A 147 -22.02 14.80 -5.60
CA LEU A 147 -21.42 16.13 -5.50
C LEU A 147 -21.14 16.79 -6.86
N ASN A 148 -21.26 16.02 -7.95
CA ASN A 148 -20.81 16.40 -9.29
C ASN A 148 -19.35 16.88 -9.31
N VAL A 149 -18.48 16.09 -8.68
CA VAL A 149 -17.03 16.35 -8.54
C VAL A 149 -16.25 15.26 -9.27
N PRO A 150 -15.22 15.59 -10.07
CA PRO A 150 -14.44 14.59 -10.80
C PRO A 150 -13.88 13.48 -9.91
N MET A 151 -13.98 12.23 -10.39
CA MET A 151 -13.42 11.07 -9.71
C MET A 151 -12.09 10.64 -10.34
N VAL A 152 -11.11 10.38 -9.48
CA VAL A 152 -9.87 9.67 -9.79
C VAL A 152 -9.88 8.33 -9.07
N PHE A 153 -9.32 7.29 -9.67
CA PHE A 153 -9.28 5.97 -9.06
C PHE A 153 -7.89 5.31 -9.11
N THR A 154 -7.53 4.61 -8.03
CA THR A 154 -6.36 3.73 -7.98
C THR A 154 -6.75 2.39 -7.37
N GLY A 155 -6.63 1.33 -8.17
CA GLY A 155 -7.09 0.00 -7.77
C GLY A 155 -6.25 -0.68 -6.69
N HIS A 156 -4.93 -0.47 -6.68
CA HIS A 156 -3.90 -1.16 -5.84
C HIS A 156 -3.80 -2.68 -6.07
N SER A 157 -4.93 -3.38 -6.06
CA SER A 157 -5.09 -4.79 -6.39
C SER A 157 -6.44 -4.95 -7.07
N LEU A 158 -6.53 -5.79 -8.10
CA LEU A 158 -7.77 -5.97 -8.87
C LEU A 158 -8.41 -7.34 -8.61
N GLY A 159 -9.74 -7.35 -8.51
CA GLY A 159 -10.54 -8.54 -8.27
C GLY A 159 -10.45 -9.61 -9.36
N ARG A 160 -10.44 -9.23 -10.65
CA ARG A 160 -10.34 -10.19 -11.76
C ARG A 160 -8.98 -10.88 -11.81
N ASP A 161 -7.89 -10.13 -11.63
CA ASP A 161 -6.54 -10.71 -11.54
C ASP A 161 -6.41 -11.64 -10.33
N LYS A 162 -6.93 -11.23 -9.16
CA LYS A 162 -6.97 -12.09 -7.96
C LYS A 162 -7.77 -13.38 -8.21
N LEU A 163 -8.92 -13.28 -8.88
CA LEU A 163 -9.75 -14.44 -9.22
C LEU A 163 -9.02 -15.41 -10.15
N GLU A 164 -8.40 -14.92 -11.23
CA GLU A 164 -7.62 -15.76 -12.14
C GLU A 164 -6.49 -16.49 -11.41
N GLN A 165 -5.76 -15.80 -10.53
CA GLN A 165 -4.67 -16.38 -9.76
C GLN A 165 -5.16 -17.49 -8.82
N LEU A 166 -6.27 -17.26 -8.11
CA LEU A 166 -6.84 -18.25 -7.19
C LEU A 166 -7.34 -19.49 -7.93
N LEU A 167 -8.01 -19.31 -9.08
CA LEU A 167 -8.47 -20.43 -9.90
C LEU A 167 -7.32 -21.24 -10.50
N LYS A 168 -6.24 -20.57 -10.94
CA LYS A 168 -5.03 -21.24 -11.46
C LYS A 168 -4.35 -22.14 -10.41
N GLN A 169 -4.51 -21.86 -9.12
CA GLN A 169 -3.98 -22.73 -8.06
C GLN A 169 -4.76 -24.04 -7.92
N GLY A 170 -5.99 -24.12 -8.45
CA GLY A 170 -6.82 -25.33 -8.43
C GLY A 170 -7.27 -25.78 -7.03
N ARG A 171 -7.12 -24.95 -6.00
CA ARG A 171 -7.44 -25.28 -4.60
C ARG A 171 -8.87 -24.96 -4.19
N GLN A 172 -9.51 -24.03 -4.88
CA GLN A 172 -10.86 -23.54 -4.57
C GLN A 172 -11.64 -23.38 -5.88
N THR A 173 -12.91 -23.73 -5.84
CA THR A 173 -13.88 -23.43 -6.89
C THR A 173 -14.18 -21.92 -6.91
N ARG A 174 -14.74 -21.45 -8.03
CA ARG A 174 -15.17 -20.04 -8.17
C ARG A 174 -16.16 -19.62 -7.08
N ASP A 175 -17.08 -20.51 -6.70
CA ASP A 175 -18.10 -20.23 -5.70
C ASP A 175 -17.50 -20.14 -4.29
N GLU A 176 -16.54 -21.01 -3.96
CA GLU A 176 -15.81 -20.91 -2.69
C GLU A 176 -14.98 -19.62 -2.61
N VAL A 177 -14.27 -19.26 -3.69
CA VAL A 177 -13.55 -17.98 -3.78
C VAL A 177 -14.50 -16.81 -3.58
N ASN A 178 -15.68 -16.84 -4.21
CA ASN A 178 -16.67 -15.79 -4.05
C ASN A 178 -17.26 -15.74 -2.63
N ALA A 179 -17.53 -16.89 -2.02
CA ALA A 179 -18.05 -16.95 -0.65
C ALA A 179 -17.07 -16.31 0.35
N THR A 180 -15.78 -16.62 0.22
CA THR A 180 -14.70 -16.10 1.08
C THR A 180 -14.39 -14.63 0.81
N TYR A 181 -14.13 -14.25 -0.45
CA TYR A 181 -13.57 -12.94 -0.78
C TYR A 181 -14.59 -11.92 -1.29
N LYS A 182 -15.87 -12.32 -1.42
CA LYS A 182 -16.91 -11.54 -2.09
C LYS A 182 -16.45 -11.03 -3.46
N ILE A 183 -15.72 -11.88 -4.18
CA ILE A 183 -14.93 -11.47 -5.34
C ILE A 183 -15.81 -10.91 -6.46
N MET A 184 -17.05 -11.41 -6.62
CA MET A 184 -17.97 -10.90 -7.63
C MET A 184 -18.46 -9.50 -7.29
N ARG A 185 -18.81 -9.24 -6.01
CA ARG A 185 -19.21 -7.90 -5.55
C ARG A 185 -18.07 -6.89 -5.69
N ARG A 186 -16.84 -7.34 -5.43
CA ARG A 186 -15.64 -6.54 -5.64
C ARG A 186 -15.41 -6.19 -7.11
N ILE A 187 -15.52 -7.18 -8.01
CA ILE A 187 -15.36 -6.94 -9.45
C ILE A 187 -16.42 -5.95 -9.94
N GLU A 188 -17.66 -6.07 -9.48
CA GLU A 188 -18.73 -5.12 -9.79
C GLU A 188 -18.41 -3.70 -9.31
N ALA A 189 -17.89 -3.53 -8.08
CA ALA A 189 -17.42 -2.24 -7.60
C ALA A 189 -16.32 -1.64 -8.50
N GLU A 190 -15.36 -2.47 -8.92
CA GLU A 190 -14.25 -2.04 -9.77
C GLU A 190 -14.73 -1.68 -11.20
N GLU A 191 -15.75 -2.36 -11.75
CA GLU A 191 -16.39 -1.98 -13.02
C GLU A 191 -17.13 -0.64 -12.88
N LEU A 192 -17.84 -0.41 -11.77
CA LEU A 192 -18.47 0.89 -11.47
C LEU A 192 -17.41 2.00 -11.36
N CYS A 193 -16.27 1.73 -10.72
CA CYS A 193 -15.17 2.68 -10.61
C CYS A 193 -14.63 3.06 -11.99
N LEU A 194 -14.50 2.11 -12.91
CA LEU A 194 -14.08 2.39 -14.29
C LEU A 194 -15.04 3.34 -14.98
N ASP A 195 -16.34 3.12 -14.82
CA ASP A 195 -17.39 3.94 -15.44
C ASP A 195 -17.43 5.36 -14.86
N ALA A 196 -17.28 5.49 -13.54
CA ALA A 196 -17.38 6.78 -12.85
C ALA A 196 -16.09 7.65 -12.92
N SER A 197 -14.93 7.05 -13.20
CA SER A 197 -13.65 7.76 -13.13
C SER A 197 -13.34 8.55 -14.39
N GLU A 198 -12.83 9.77 -14.24
CA GLU A 198 -12.19 10.48 -15.35
C GLU A 198 -10.78 9.95 -15.61
N ILE A 199 -10.06 9.62 -14.53
CA ILE A 199 -8.68 9.15 -14.57
C ILE A 199 -8.54 7.93 -13.67
N VAL A 200 -7.85 6.91 -14.18
CA VAL A 200 -7.38 5.77 -13.39
C VAL A 200 -5.86 5.82 -13.34
N ILE A 201 -5.32 5.96 -12.13
CA ILE A 201 -3.88 5.95 -11.86
C ILE A 201 -3.44 4.52 -11.57
N THR A 202 -2.43 4.05 -12.31
CA THR A 202 -1.81 2.73 -12.13
C THR A 202 -0.35 2.86 -11.74
N SER A 203 0.21 1.84 -11.10
CA SER A 203 1.64 1.83 -10.75
C SER A 203 2.51 1.53 -11.96
N THR A 204 2.00 0.75 -12.91
CA THR A 204 2.75 0.32 -14.11
C THR A 204 1.89 0.27 -15.35
N ARG A 205 2.54 0.20 -16.52
CA ARG A 205 1.85 -0.06 -17.79
C ARG A 205 1.38 -1.50 -17.94
N GLN A 206 2.07 -2.44 -17.31
CA GLN A 206 1.65 -3.84 -17.24
C GLN A 206 0.28 -3.97 -16.56
N GLU A 207 0.04 -3.23 -15.48
CA GLU A 207 -1.23 -3.20 -14.77
C GLU A 207 -2.39 -2.82 -15.71
N ILE A 208 -2.19 -1.79 -16.55
CA ILE A 208 -3.17 -1.36 -17.56
C ILE A 208 -3.45 -2.49 -18.56
N ASP A 209 -2.41 -3.04 -19.18
CA ASP A 209 -2.57 -3.97 -20.30
C ASP A 209 -3.00 -5.38 -19.86
N LYS A 210 -2.59 -5.83 -18.66
CA LYS A 210 -2.76 -7.22 -18.21
C LYS A 210 -3.79 -7.41 -17.10
N GLN A 211 -4.04 -6.41 -16.28
CA GLN A 211 -4.98 -6.52 -15.17
C GLN A 211 -6.26 -5.75 -15.48
N TRP A 212 -6.15 -4.45 -15.80
CA TRP A 212 -7.30 -3.65 -16.22
C TRP A 212 -7.90 -4.14 -17.54
N GLY A 213 -7.08 -4.64 -18.46
CA GLY A 213 -7.54 -5.30 -19.68
C GLY A 213 -8.41 -6.55 -19.47
N LEU A 214 -8.56 -7.04 -18.24
CA LEU A 214 -9.49 -8.13 -17.91
C LEU A 214 -10.92 -7.64 -17.72
N TYR A 215 -11.15 -6.34 -17.51
CA TYR A 215 -12.45 -5.75 -17.17
C TYR A 215 -13.28 -5.46 -18.41
N ASN A 216 -14.60 -5.52 -18.29
CA ASN A 216 -15.50 -5.30 -19.42
C ASN A 216 -15.64 -3.81 -19.75
N GLY A 217 -15.61 -2.94 -18.73
CA GLY A 217 -15.70 -1.49 -18.88
C GLY A 217 -14.46 -0.83 -19.49
N PHE A 218 -13.41 -1.59 -19.79
CA PHE A 218 -12.16 -1.04 -20.30
C PHE A 218 -11.58 -1.84 -21.47
N ASP A 219 -11.31 -1.14 -22.57
CA ASP A 219 -10.53 -1.67 -23.70
C ASP A 219 -9.50 -0.64 -24.15
N VAL A 220 -8.23 -1.03 -24.16
CA VAL A 220 -7.09 -0.13 -24.46
C VAL A 220 -7.19 0.47 -25.88
N ILE A 221 -7.72 -0.28 -26.84
CA ILE A 221 -7.83 0.19 -28.23
C ILE A 221 -8.98 1.19 -28.33
N MET A 222 -10.11 0.90 -27.68
CA MET A 222 -11.28 1.75 -27.65
C MET A 222 -11.00 3.06 -26.92
N GLU A 223 -10.36 3.02 -25.75
CA GLU A 223 -9.94 4.19 -24.98
C GLU A 223 -9.09 5.14 -25.87
N ARG A 224 -8.07 4.61 -26.55
CA ARG A 224 -7.21 5.42 -27.44
C ARG A 224 -7.99 6.05 -28.59
N LYS A 225 -8.96 5.32 -29.16
CA LYS A 225 -9.83 5.84 -30.23
C LYS A 225 -10.74 6.96 -29.72
N LEU A 226 -11.37 6.78 -28.56
CA LEU A 226 -12.22 7.79 -27.92
C LEU A 226 -11.40 9.05 -27.64
N ARG A 227 -10.22 8.91 -27.05
CA ARG A 227 -9.30 10.02 -26.78
C ARG A 227 -8.93 10.80 -28.05
N ALA A 228 -8.60 10.08 -29.14
CA ALA A 228 -8.26 10.71 -30.41
C ALA A 228 -9.46 11.47 -31.04
N ARG A 229 -10.69 10.97 -30.84
CA ARG A 229 -11.92 11.64 -31.29
C ARG A 229 -12.22 12.89 -30.47
N ILE A 230 -12.15 12.80 -29.14
CA ILE A 230 -12.33 13.94 -28.22
C ILE A 230 -11.36 15.07 -28.56
N LYS A 231 -10.07 14.74 -28.76
CA LYS A 231 -9.04 15.73 -29.15
C LYS A 231 -9.35 16.44 -30.48
N ARG A 232 -10.11 15.80 -31.38
CA ARG A 232 -10.52 16.35 -32.68
C ARG A 232 -11.89 17.02 -32.64
N GLY A 233 -12.52 17.15 -31.46
CA GLY A 233 -13.88 17.68 -31.33
C GLY A 233 -14.95 16.79 -31.98
N VAL A 234 -14.65 15.51 -32.20
CA VAL A 234 -15.57 14.57 -32.83
C VAL A 234 -16.41 13.89 -31.76
N SER A 235 -17.74 13.93 -31.90
CA SER A 235 -18.68 13.28 -30.99
C SER A 235 -18.34 11.79 -30.77
N CYS A 236 -18.40 11.37 -29.51
CA CYS A 236 -18.24 9.98 -29.09
C CYS A 236 -19.57 9.28 -28.81
N TYR A 237 -20.70 9.90 -29.15
CA TYR A 237 -22.06 9.36 -28.95
C TYR A 237 -22.32 8.90 -27.51
N GLY A 238 -21.82 9.66 -26.52
CA GLY A 238 -21.96 9.34 -25.10
C GLY A 238 -21.09 8.17 -24.62
N ARG A 239 -20.14 7.69 -25.44
CA ARG A 239 -19.13 6.73 -24.98
C ARG A 239 -17.95 7.45 -24.38
N GLU A 240 -17.66 7.11 -23.14
CA GLU A 240 -16.50 7.59 -22.41
C GLU A 240 -15.78 6.39 -21.79
N MET A 241 -14.49 6.56 -21.55
CA MET A 241 -13.64 5.59 -20.85
C MET A 241 -12.62 6.39 -20.05
N PRO A 242 -12.25 5.92 -18.86
CA PRO A 242 -11.28 6.61 -18.02
C PRO A 242 -9.94 6.68 -18.72
N ARG A 243 -9.24 7.80 -18.52
CA ARG A 243 -7.85 7.92 -18.96
C ARG A 243 -6.96 7.13 -17.99
N MET A 244 -6.34 6.07 -18.50
CA MET A 244 -5.31 5.32 -17.77
C MET A 244 -3.98 6.08 -17.76
N ILE A 245 -3.45 6.38 -16.56
CA ILE A 245 -2.17 7.09 -16.37
C ILE A 245 -1.26 6.28 -15.45
N PRO A 246 -0.11 5.78 -15.94
CA PRO A 246 0.89 5.16 -15.08
C PRO A 246 1.64 6.24 -14.30
N ILE A 247 1.46 6.27 -12.98
CA ILE A 247 2.22 7.11 -12.04
C ILE A 247 2.81 6.17 -10.99
N PRO A 248 4.05 5.68 -11.21
CA PRO A 248 4.69 4.77 -10.26
C PRO A 248 4.85 5.45 -8.88
N PRO A 249 4.54 4.76 -7.77
CA PRO A 249 4.82 5.30 -6.45
C PRO A 249 6.32 5.50 -6.24
N GLY A 250 6.65 6.52 -5.46
CA GLY A 250 7.99 6.71 -4.89
C GLY A 250 8.16 6.02 -3.53
N MET A 251 9.37 6.10 -3.00
CA MET A 251 9.65 5.84 -1.59
C MET A 251 10.14 7.12 -0.92
N GLU A 252 9.91 7.24 0.39
CA GLU A 252 10.52 8.28 1.19
C GLU A 252 12.02 8.01 1.34
N PHE A 253 12.84 8.99 0.98
CA PHE A 253 14.30 8.87 1.01
C PHE A 253 14.94 9.45 2.28
N SER A 254 14.18 10.08 3.18
CA SER A 254 14.73 10.74 4.39
C SER A 254 15.55 9.79 5.29
N HIS A 255 15.25 8.49 5.24
CA HIS A 255 15.97 7.46 5.98
C HIS A 255 16.93 6.62 5.11
N ILE A 256 16.96 6.86 3.80
CA ILE A 256 17.85 6.18 2.84
C ILE A 256 18.97 7.16 2.51
N VAL A 257 20.10 7.02 3.19
CA VAL A 257 21.34 7.73 2.82
C VAL A 257 21.93 6.97 1.62
N PRO A 258 22.01 7.58 0.41
CA PRO A 258 22.72 6.98 -0.70
C PRO A 258 24.21 6.90 -0.37
N HIS A 259 24.83 5.75 -0.57
CA HIS A 259 26.28 5.71 -0.73
C HIS A 259 26.55 6.05 -2.20
N ASP A 260 27.18 7.19 -2.44
CA ASP A 260 27.81 7.45 -3.73
C ASP A 260 28.93 6.43 -3.89
N VAL A 261 28.66 5.37 -4.66
CA VAL A 261 29.69 4.44 -5.10
C VAL A 261 30.36 5.10 -6.30
N ASP A 262 31.32 5.99 -6.03
CA ASP A 262 32.25 6.44 -7.05
C ASP A 262 33.01 5.19 -7.53
N LEU A 263 32.65 4.70 -8.72
CA LEU A 263 33.22 3.52 -9.37
C LEU A 263 34.68 3.71 -9.82
N ASP A 264 35.30 4.86 -9.56
CA ASP A 264 36.61 5.24 -10.08
C ASP A 264 37.68 5.50 -8.99
N SER A 265 37.42 5.25 -7.71
CA SER A 265 38.45 5.36 -6.66
C SER A 265 38.79 3.99 -6.07
N GLU A 266 39.94 3.42 -6.47
CA GLU A 266 40.58 2.24 -5.86
C GLU A 266 41.09 2.49 -4.41
N GLU A 267 40.62 3.53 -3.71
CA GLU A 267 41.08 3.94 -2.38
C GLU A 267 39.95 4.02 -1.32
N ALA A 268 38.86 3.27 -1.48
CA ALA A 268 37.77 3.22 -0.49
C ALA A 268 37.90 2.11 0.57
N ASN A 269 39.10 1.55 0.77
CA ASN A 269 39.39 0.71 1.92
C ASN A 269 40.02 1.57 3.02
N GLU A 270 39.38 1.61 4.20
CA GLU A 270 39.77 2.36 5.41
C GLU A 270 39.12 3.74 5.60
N VAL A 271 37.79 3.79 5.61
CA VAL A 271 37.10 4.69 6.55
C VAL A 271 36.17 3.84 7.39
N GLY A 272 36.69 3.28 8.48
CA GLY A 272 35.85 2.69 9.52
C GLY A 272 34.92 3.78 10.03
N SER A 273 33.61 3.62 9.80
CA SER A 273 32.65 4.51 10.44
C SER A 273 32.70 4.23 11.95
N ASP A 274 33.14 5.20 12.75
CA ASP A 274 33.08 5.18 14.21
C ASP A 274 31.63 5.13 14.76
N SER A 275 30.63 4.98 13.89
CA SER A 275 29.25 4.74 14.29
C SER A 275 29.09 3.28 14.73
N PRO A 276 28.55 3.01 15.94
CA PRO A 276 28.27 1.66 16.38
C PRO A 276 27.33 0.95 15.40
N ASP A 277 27.57 -0.35 15.19
CA ASP A 277 26.71 -1.17 14.34
C ASP A 277 25.23 -1.02 14.75
N PRO A 278 24.31 -0.89 13.78
CA PRO A 278 22.88 -0.83 14.07
C PRO A 278 22.44 -2.00 14.95
N PRO A 279 21.57 -1.81 15.97
CA PRO A 279 21.18 -2.87 16.90
C PRO A 279 20.64 -4.13 16.22
N VAL A 280 19.91 -3.96 15.11
CA VAL A 280 19.37 -5.06 14.29
C VAL A 280 20.47 -5.99 13.76
N TRP A 281 21.70 -5.50 13.61
CA TRP A 281 22.83 -6.26 13.12
C TRP A 281 23.23 -7.37 14.08
N ALA A 282 23.23 -7.11 15.39
CA ALA A 282 23.50 -8.14 16.39
C ALA A 282 22.51 -9.31 16.30
N ASP A 283 21.23 -9.00 16.03
CA ASP A 283 20.17 -9.99 15.87
C ASP A 283 20.29 -10.82 14.59
N ILE A 284 20.88 -10.27 13.52
CA ILE A 284 21.14 -10.96 12.24
C ILE A 284 22.44 -11.76 12.35
N MET A 285 23.54 -11.12 12.75
CA MET A 285 24.89 -11.69 12.74
C MET A 285 25.03 -12.92 13.64
N ARG A 286 24.26 -13.02 14.73
CA ARG A 286 24.26 -14.21 15.61
C ARG A 286 23.89 -15.52 14.93
N PHE A 287 23.25 -15.47 13.76
CA PHE A 287 22.88 -16.66 13.00
C PHE A 287 24.03 -17.20 12.14
N PHE A 288 25.07 -16.40 11.87
CA PHE A 288 26.10 -16.75 10.91
C PHE A 288 27.36 -17.29 11.56
N SER A 289 27.87 -18.40 11.02
CA SER A 289 29.20 -18.92 11.39
C SER A 289 30.32 -18.08 10.78
N ASN A 290 30.09 -17.51 9.59
CA ASN A 290 31.00 -16.54 8.98
C ASN A 290 30.22 -15.27 8.59
N PRO A 291 30.15 -14.27 9.49
CA PRO A 291 29.47 -13.00 9.23
C PRO A 291 30.08 -12.15 8.10
N ARG A 292 31.32 -12.44 7.66
CA ARG A 292 32.01 -11.67 6.61
C ARG A 292 31.58 -12.03 5.18
N LYS A 293 30.76 -13.07 5.01
CA LYS A 293 30.23 -13.37 3.68
C LYS A 293 29.17 -12.33 3.31
N PRO A 294 29.10 -11.91 2.04
CA PRO A 294 28.00 -11.07 1.56
C PRO A 294 26.66 -11.76 1.81
N MET A 295 25.59 -10.95 1.93
CA MET A 295 24.26 -11.47 2.22
C MET A 295 23.33 -11.34 1.02
N ILE A 296 22.60 -12.42 0.74
CA ILE A 296 21.37 -12.36 -0.06
C ILE A 296 20.25 -11.95 0.88
N LEU A 297 19.68 -10.76 0.69
CA LEU A 297 18.63 -10.22 1.55
C LEU A 297 17.25 -10.43 0.91
N ALA A 298 16.31 -10.98 1.68
CA ALA A 298 14.88 -10.96 1.39
C ALA A 298 14.10 -10.37 2.57
N LEU A 299 13.44 -9.23 2.33
CA LEU A 299 12.59 -8.56 3.30
C LEU A 299 11.14 -8.56 2.81
N ALA A 300 10.30 -9.39 3.42
CA ALA A 300 8.89 -9.54 3.05
C ALA A 300 8.09 -10.21 4.16
N ARG A 301 6.76 -10.00 4.18
CA ARG A 301 5.89 -10.82 5.05
C ARG A 301 5.96 -12.30 4.66
N PRO A 302 5.77 -13.24 5.61
CA PRO A 302 5.75 -14.67 5.35
C PRO A 302 4.43 -15.10 4.69
N ASP A 303 4.16 -14.55 3.50
CA ASP A 303 2.98 -14.82 2.69
C ASP A 303 3.33 -15.77 1.53
N PRO A 304 2.49 -16.77 1.19
CA PRO A 304 2.75 -17.71 0.10
C PRO A 304 3.06 -17.06 -1.24
N LYS A 305 2.50 -15.88 -1.54
CA LYS A 305 2.74 -15.13 -2.78
C LYS A 305 4.15 -14.55 -2.87
N LYS A 306 4.84 -14.37 -1.73
CA LYS A 306 6.22 -13.86 -1.69
C LYS A 306 7.26 -14.92 -2.03
N ASN A 307 6.84 -16.19 -2.06
CA ASN A 307 7.65 -17.32 -2.54
C ASN A 307 8.99 -17.50 -1.81
N ILE A 308 9.05 -17.13 -0.53
CA ILE A 308 10.27 -17.21 0.30
C ILE A 308 10.79 -18.65 0.40
N THR A 309 9.89 -19.64 0.46
CA THR A 309 10.26 -21.06 0.51
C THR A 309 11.05 -21.51 -0.72
N THR A 310 10.72 -21.01 -1.91
CA THR A 310 11.49 -21.30 -3.13
C THR A 310 12.87 -20.66 -3.09
N LEU A 311 13.02 -19.46 -2.55
CA LEU A 311 14.33 -18.83 -2.36
C LEU A 311 15.22 -19.69 -1.45
N VAL A 312 14.70 -20.14 -0.31
CA VAL A 312 15.44 -21.02 0.62
C VAL A 312 15.81 -22.34 -0.04
N LYS A 313 14.88 -22.92 -0.81
CA LYS A 313 15.14 -24.15 -1.57
C LYS A 313 16.27 -23.95 -2.59
N ALA A 314 16.21 -22.89 -3.39
CA ALA A 314 17.23 -22.58 -4.40
C ALA A 314 18.61 -22.33 -3.77
N PHE A 315 18.65 -21.59 -2.66
CA PHE A 315 19.89 -21.38 -1.90
C PHE A 315 20.43 -22.69 -1.32
N GLY A 316 19.56 -23.52 -0.73
CA GLY A 316 19.95 -24.79 -0.13
C GLY A 316 20.49 -25.82 -1.13
N GLU A 317 19.96 -25.82 -2.36
CA GLU A 317 20.38 -26.71 -3.44
C GLU A 317 21.69 -26.28 -4.12
N HIS A 318 22.13 -25.03 -3.97
CA HIS A 318 23.30 -24.48 -4.67
C HIS A 318 24.52 -24.33 -3.75
N HIS A 319 25.38 -25.35 -3.71
CA HIS A 319 26.53 -25.36 -2.79
C HIS A 319 27.51 -24.20 -3.00
N GLU A 320 27.80 -23.84 -4.25
CA GLU A 320 28.72 -22.72 -4.53
C GLU A 320 28.18 -21.39 -3.98
N LEU A 321 26.88 -21.12 -4.11
CA LEU A 321 26.25 -19.91 -3.60
C LEU A 321 26.34 -19.84 -2.08
N ARG A 322 26.12 -20.97 -1.40
CA ARG A 322 26.30 -21.10 0.06
C ARG A 322 27.74 -20.87 0.52
N ASN A 323 28.72 -21.24 -0.31
CA ASN A 323 30.11 -20.98 -0.02
C ASN A 323 30.45 -19.49 -0.14
N LEU A 324 29.78 -18.79 -1.06
CA LEU A 324 30.03 -17.37 -1.35
C LEU A 324 29.22 -16.41 -0.48
N ALA A 325 28.00 -16.76 -0.08
CA ALA A 325 27.07 -15.84 0.57
C ALA A 325 26.29 -16.47 1.72
N ASN A 326 25.82 -15.62 2.63
CA ASN A 326 24.79 -15.93 3.62
C ASN A 326 23.41 -15.54 3.09
N LEU A 327 22.34 -16.09 3.66
CA LEU A 327 20.95 -15.73 3.33
C LEU A 327 20.26 -15.08 4.52
N THR A 328 19.76 -13.85 4.36
CA THR A 328 19.05 -13.11 5.41
C THR A 328 17.58 -12.97 5.04
N LEU A 329 16.69 -13.49 5.89
CA LEU A 329 15.25 -13.52 5.70
C LEU A 329 14.55 -12.69 6.78
N ILE A 330 14.20 -11.44 6.47
CA ILE A 330 13.40 -10.58 7.35
C ILE A 330 11.92 -10.84 7.07
N MET A 331 11.30 -11.70 7.89
CA MET A 331 9.97 -12.28 7.64
C MET A 331 8.88 -11.74 8.57
N GLY A 332 8.71 -10.42 8.63
CA GLY A 332 7.78 -9.80 9.58
C GLY A 332 8.21 -9.98 11.05
N ASN A 333 7.33 -9.60 11.98
CA ASN A 333 7.58 -9.71 13.42
C ASN A 333 6.82 -10.90 14.01
N ARG A 334 7.43 -11.62 14.96
CA ARG A 334 6.82 -12.76 15.64
C ARG A 334 7.38 -12.96 17.06
N ASP A 335 6.52 -13.34 17.99
CA ASP A 335 6.94 -13.86 19.30
C ASP A 335 7.00 -15.39 19.28
N VAL A 336 5.84 -16.02 19.03
CA VAL A 336 5.64 -17.47 18.95
C VAL A 336 5.02 -17.84 17.60
N ILE A 337 5.50 -18.91 16.97
CA ILE A 337 5.05 -19.33 15.62
C ILE A 337 3.60 -19.81 15.64
N ASP A 338 3.22 -20.54 16.69
CA ASP A 338 1.88 -21.13 16.82
C ASP A 338 0.77 -20.09 17.07
N GLU A 339 1.15 -18.88 17.49
CA GLU A 339 0.22 -17.76 17.70
C GLU A 339 0.03 -16.91 16.43
N MET A 340 0.80 -17.18 15.37
CA MET A 340 0.64 -16.48 14.10
C MET A 340 -0.62 -16.95 13.37
N SER A 341 -1.11 -16.15 12.42
CA SER A 341 -2.15 -16.60 11.49
C SER A 341 -1.74 -17.93 10.83
N SER A 342 -2.68 -18.86 10.64
CA SER A 342 -2.42 -20.20 10.11
C SER A 342 -1.62 -20.21 8.80
N THR A 343 -1.83 -19.21 7.95
CA THR A 343 -1.11 -19.06 6.67
C THR A 343 0.35 -18.63 6.89
N ASN A 344 0.57 -17.56 7.67
CA ASN A 344 1.93 -17.06 7.95
C ASN A 344 2.77 -18.08 8.74
N GLY A 345 2.17 -18.71 9.75
CA GLY A 345 2.83 -19.76 10.54
C GLY A 345 3.23 -20.96 9.68
N ALA A 346 2.39 -21.36 8.72
CA ALA A 346 2.71 -22.46 7.80
C ALA A 346 3.88 -22.15 6.86
N VAL A 347 3.99 -20.91 6.35
CA VAL A 347 5.12 -20.47 5.53
C VAL A 347 6.42 -20.50 6.35
N LEU A 348 6.40 -19.92 7.55
CA LEU A 348 7.57 -19.89 8.41
C LEU A 348 8.01 -21.30 8.84
N THR A 349 7.05 -22.16 9.20
CA THR A 349 7.31 -23.58 9.51
C THR A 349 7.94 -24.30 8.33
N SER A 350 7.48 -24.00 7.11
CA SER A 350 8.07 -24.56 5.89
C SER A 350 9.51 -24.08 5.66
N VAL A 351 9.80 -22.80 5.93
CA VAL A 351 11.17 -22.26 5.89
C VAL A 351 12.06 -23.00 6.89
N LEU A 352 11.62 -23.19 8.14
CA LEU A 352 12.40 -23.92 9.15
C LEU A 352 12.68 -25.37 8.73
N LYS A 353 11.68 -26.06 8.17
CA LYS A 353 11.87 -27.41 7.61
C LYS A 353 12.88 -27.45 6.47
N LEU A 354 12.95 -26.41 5.64
CA LEU A 354 13.94 -26.32 4.56
C LEU A 354 15.35 -26.03 5.10
N ILE A 355 15.49 -25.18 6.12
CA ILE A 355 16.77 -24.92 6.79
C ILE A 355 17.33 -26.22 7.38
N ASP A 356 16.50 -26.99 8.07
CA ASP A 356 16.84 -28.32 8.59
C ASP A 356 17.20 -29.29 7.46
N LYS A 357 16.33 -29.43 6.45
CA LYS A 357 16.54 -30.34 5.31
C LYS A 357 17.87 -30.14 4.59
N TYR A 358 18.30 -28.89 4.40
CA TYR A 358 19.51 -28.55 3.63
C TYR A 358 20.74 -28.27 4.52
N ASP A 359 20.62 -28.46 5.84
CA ASP A 359 21.66 -28.20 6.84
C ASP A 359 22.24 -26.78 6.72
N LEU A 360 21.35 -25.78 6.78
CA LEU A 360 21.70 -24.37 6.54
C LEU A 360 22.00 -23.57 7.81
N TYR A 361 22.23 -24.27 8.92
CA TYR A 361 22.65 -23.65 10.18
C TYR A 361 23.97 -22.91 9.98
N GLY A 362 24.09 -21.71 10.58
CA GLY A 362 25.27 -20.87 10.37
C GLY A 362 25.30 -20.09 9.05
N GLN A 363 24.32 -20.28 8.16
CA GLN A 363 24.28 -19.66 6.82
C GLN A 363 22.98 -18.87 6.56
N VAL A 364 21.92 -19.11 7.33
CA VAL A 364 20.61 -18.46 7.15
C VAL A 364 20.21 -17.70 8.42
N ALA A 365 19.97 -16.40 8.31
CA ALA A 365 19.44 -15.55 9.37
C ALA A 365 17.94 -15.33 9.18
N TYR A 366 17.19 -15.39 10.28
CA TYR A 366 15.74 -15.17 10.30
C TYR A 366 15.31 -14.53 11.64
N PRO A 367 15.74 -13.28 11.92
CA PRO A 367 15.45 -12.60 13.18
C PRO A 367 13.95 -12.54 13.47
N LYS A 368 13.60 -12.47 14.76
CA LYS A 368 12.20 -12.45 15.21
C LYS A 368 11.53 -11.11 15.02
N HIS A 369 12.27 -10.03 15.20
CA HIS A 369 11.75 -8.68 15.18
C HIS A 369 12.67 -7.75 14.37
N HIS A 370 12.06 -6.71 13.83
CA HIS A 370 12.73 -5.54 13.28
C HIS A 370 11.79 -4.34 13.44
N LYS A 371 12.37 -3.15 13.50
CA LYS A 371 11.65 -1.87 13.48
C LYS A 371 11.65 -1.31 12.06
N GLN A 372 10.61 -0.53 11.74
CA GLN A 372 10.55 0.16 10.45
C GLN A 372 11.75 1.10 10.24
N SER A 373 12.24 1.73 11.30
CA SER A 373 13.43 2.60 11.30
C SER A 373 14.73 1.86 11.00
N GLU A 374 14.78 0.55 11.24
CA GLU A 374 15.97 -0.29 11.00
C GLU A 374 16.02 -0.81 9.56
N VAL A 375 14.93 -0.73 8.79
CA VAL A 375 14.87 -1.24 7.41
C VAL A 375 15.98 -0.66 6.52
N PRO A 376 16.27 0.66 6.53
CA PRO A 376 17.38 1.20 5.74
C PRO A 376 18.74 0.62 6.16
N ASP A 377 18.97 0.42 7.46
CA ASP A 377 20.21 -0.18 7.97
C ASP A 377 20.37 -1.64 7.53
N ILE A 378 19.26 -2.40 7.51
CA ILE A 378 19.25 -3.78 6.98
C ILE A 378 19.65 -3.79 5.49
N TYR A 379 19.17 -2.84 4.70
CA TYR A 379 19.57 -2.71 3.29
C TYR A 379 21.05 -2.33 3.14
N ARG A 380 21.61 -1.47 4.02
CA ARG A 380 23.04 -1.12 4.01
C ARG A 380 23.94 -2.30 4.36
N GLY A 381 23.54 -3.10 5.34
CA GLY A 381 24.32 -4.25 5.79
C GLY A 381 24.60 -5.31 4.71
N GLY A 382 23.79 -5.36 3.65
CA GLY A 382 24.03 -6.26 2.51
C GLY A 382 25.21 -5.87 1.61
N VAL A 383 25.90 -4.75 1.89
CA VAL A 383 26.89 -4.12 1.00
C VAL A 383 28.32 -4.10 1.62
N TYR A 384 28.52 -4.61 2.83
CA TYR A 384 29.85 -4.69 3.47
C TYR A 384 30.63 -5.96 3.12
#